data_AF-A0A6P0SRD2-F1
#
_entry.id   AF-A0A6P0SRD2-F1
#
_cell.length_a   1.000
_cell.length_b   1.000
_cell.length_c   1.000
_cell.angle_alpha   90.00
_cell.angle_beta   90.00
_cell.angle_gamma   90.00
#
_symmetry.space_group_name_H-M   'P 1'
#
loop_
_entity.id
_entity.type
_entity.pdbx_description
1 polymer ?
#
loop_
_entity_poly.entity_id
_entity_poly.type
_entity_poly.pdbx_seq_one_letter_code
_entity_poly.pdbx_strand_id
1 'polypeptide(L)'
;MQFNVIYQPYKIQFHGHGSVFLNDTALIFEGSVRKFNIPLIQALYENVILVKTIRTVPYSTIFSDKKIKLSQDCCKIDYRLPDGKKTGIKFVIIKQEKFLNKLEEYMTASKNLL
;
A
#
# COMPACT_ATOMS: atom_id res chain seq x y z
N MET A 1 6.25 7.56 -10.49
CA MET A 1 7.45 7.54 -9.61
C MET A 1 7.46 6.28 -8.74
N GLN A 2 8.59 5.55 -8.66
CA GLN A 2 8.71 4.30 -7.89
C GLN A 2 9.44 4.49 -6.56
N PHE A 3 9.02 3.74 -5.54
CA PHE A 3 9.67 3.68 -4.24
C PHE A 3 9.72 2.25 -3.71
N ASN A 4 10.88 1.81 -3.22
CA ASN A 4 11.01 0.52 -2.55
C ASN A 4 10.43 0.58 -1.14
N VAL A 5 9.70 -0.47 -0.75
CA VAL A 5 9.04 -0.53 0.55
C VAL A 5 9.19 -1.88 1.22
N ILE A 6 9.03 -1.89 2.54
CA ILE A 6 8.85 -3.11 3.35
C ILE A 6 7.43 -3.11 3.88
N TYR A 7 6.62 -4.07 3.45
CA TYR A 7 5.24 -4.18 3.92
C TYR A 7 5.18 -4.78 5.31
N GLN A 8 4.33 -4.16 6.15
CA GLN A 8 4.06 -4.64 7.49
C GLN A 8 2.72 -5.38 7.54
N PRO A 9 2.56 -6.39 8.42
CA PRO A 9 1.29 -7.07 8.61
C PRO A 9 0.16 -6.08 8.90
N TYR A 10 -0.83 -6.03 8.01
CA TYR A 10 -2.02 -5.23 8.16
C TYR A 10 -3.17 -5.84 7.34
N LYS A 11 -4.38 -5.30 7.46
CA LYS A 11 -5.63 -5.84 6.89
C LYS A 11 -5.49 -6.42 5.48
N ILE A 12 -4.67 -5.79 4.63
CA ILE A 12 -4.23 -6.37 3.35
C ILE A 12 -2.81 -6.91 3.49
N GLN A 13 -2.69 -8.21 3.21
CA GLN A 13 -1.53 -9.06 3.43
C GLN A 13 -0.46 -8.91 2.34
N PHE A 14 0.01 -7.68 2.06
CA PHE A 14 1.33 -7.58 1.43
C PHE A 14 2.39 -7.93 2.48
N HIS A 15 3.39 -8.71 2.08
CA HIS A 15 4.46 -9.17 2.95
C HIS A 15 5.83 -8.94 2.33
N GLY A 16 6.80 -8.65 3.19
CA GLY A 16 8.20 -8.53 2.82
C GLY A 16 8.49 -7.29 1.98
N HIS A 17 9.46 -7.42 1.08
CA HIS A 17 9.87 -6.34 0.20
C HIS A 17 8.93 -6.18 -1.00
N GLY A 18 8.74 -4.93 -1.44
CA GLY A 18 8.09 -4.64 -2.70
C GLY A 18 8.29 -3.20 -3.13
N SER A 19 7.37 -2.70 -3.94
CA SER A 19 7.44 -1.36 -4.51
C SER A 19 6.09 -0.67 -4.47
N VAL A 20 6.11 0.64 -4.28
CA VAL A 20 4.95 1.52 -4.43
C VAL A 20 5.23 2.49 -5.55
N PHE A 21 4.30 2.58 -6.49
CA PHE A 21 4.36 3.52 -7.59
C PHE A 21 3.28 4.58 -7.40
N LEU A 22 3.70 5.83 -7.45
CA LEU A 22 2.80 6.97 -7.61
C LEU A 22 2.63 7.21 -9.11
N ASN A 23 1.43 6.99 -9.62
CA ASN A 23 1.02 7.34 -10.97
C ASN A 23 0.07 8.55 -10.90
N ASP A 24 -0.36 9.12 -12.02
CA ASP A 24 -1.15 10.35 -11.99
C ASP A 24 -2.59 10.11 -11.48
N THR A 25 -3.10 8.87 -11.59
CA THR A 25 -4.50 8.53 -11.25
C THR A 25 -4.63 7.56 -10.07
N ALA A 26 -3.57 6.84 -9.73
CA ALA A 26 -3.62 5.80 -8.71
C ALA A 26 -2.27 5.53 -8.05
N LEU A 27 -2.34 5.02 -6.82
CA LEU A 27 -1.27 4.33 -6.13
C LEU A 27 -1.23 2.88 -6.57
N ILE A 28 -0.07 2.40 -7.02
CA ILE A 28 0.11 1.01 -7.41
C ILE A 28 1.05 0.35 -6.40
N PHE A 29 0.58 -0.70 -5.75
CA PHE A 29 1.34 -1.51 -4.82
C PHE A 29 1.77 -2.80 -5.52
N GLU A 30 3.06 -3.03 -5.60
CA GLU A 30 3.64 -4.28 -6.05
C GLU A 30 4.30 -4.96 -4.85
N GLY A 31 4.04 -6.25 -4.68
CA GLY A 31 4.63 -7.03 -3.61
C GLY A 31 4.10 -8.45 -3.61
N SER A 32 4.38 -9.17 -2.53
CA SER A 32 3.95 -10.55 -2.38
C SER A 32 2.78 -10.67 -1.41
N VAL A 33 1.75 -11.41 -1.81
CA VAL A 33 0.59 -11.73 -0.98
C VAL A 33 0.53 -13.24 -0.75
N ARG A 34 0.06 -13.67 0.41
CA ARG A 34 -0.13 -15.10 0.70
C ARG A 34 -1.34 -15.64 -0.07
N LYS A 35 -1.14 -16.70 -0.86
CA LYS A 35 -2.23 -17.44 -1.52
C LYS A 35 -3.08 -18.21 -0.50
N PHE A 36 -2.45 -18.75 0.53
CA PHE A 36 -3.08 -19.54 1.58
C PHE A 36 -2.37 -19.34 2.92
N ASN A 37 -3.11 -19.44 4.03
CA ASN A 37 -2.55 -19.33 5.37
C ASN A 37 -2.34 -20.74 5.95
N ILE A 38 -1.10 -21.24 5.95
CA ILE A 38 -0.75 -22.53 6.56
C ILE A 38 0.18 -22.26 7.75
N PRO A 39 -0.32 -22.30 9.00
CA PRO A 39 0.42 -21.86 10.19
C PRO A 39 1.74 -22.62 10.47
N LEU A 40 1.80 -23.92 10.14
CA LEU A 40 2.87 -24.81 10.57
C LEU A 40 4.09 -24.89 9.63
N ILE A 41 3.95 -24.46 8.38
CA ILE A 41 4.99 -24.65 7.34
C ILE A 41 5.32 -23.35 6.61
N GLN A 42 4.87 -22.22 7.16
CA GLN A 42 4.85 -20.94 6.48
C GLN A 42 6.26 -20.45 6.11
N ALA A 43 7.20 -20.54 7.04
CA ALA A 43 8.57 -20.07 6.84
C ALA A 43 9.37 -20.94 5.86
N LEU A 44 9.06 -22.24 5.77
CA LEU A 44 9.78 -23.18 4.90
C LEU A 44 9.32 -23.09 3.44
N TYR A 45 8.08 -22.64 3.20
CA TYR A 45 7.46 -22.62 1.89
C TYR A 45 7.05 -21.20 1.46
N GLU A 46 7.72 -20.16 1.95
CA GLU A 46 7.38 -18.77 1.61
C GLU A 46 7.28 -18.57 0.09
N ASN A 47 8.20 -19.13 -0.70
CA ASN A 47 8.20 -19.04 -2.16
C ASN A 47 7.01 -19.74 -2.85
N VAL A 48 6.40 -20.74 -2.19
CA VAL A 48 5.24 -21.48 -2.71
C VAL A 48 3.93 -20.81 -2.27
N ILE A 49 3.94 -20.25 -1.06
CA ILE A 49 2.78 -19.63 -0.42
C ILE A 49 2.58 -18.20 -0.94
N LEU A 50 3.66 -17.49 -1.27
CA LEU A 50 3.61 -16.11 -1.73
C LEU A 50 3.43 -16.02 -3.24
N VAL A 51 2.58 -15.07 -3.66
CA VAL A 51 2.40 -14.71 -5.06
C VAL A 51 2.66 -13.24 -5.26
N LYS A 52 3.46 -12.92 -6.27
CA LYS A 52 3.61 -11.54 -6.73
C LYS A 52 2.24 -11.03 -7.16
N THR A 53 1.83 -9.92 -6.56
CA THR A 53 0.54 -9.30 -6.75
C THR A 53 0.74 -7.82 -6.99
N ILE A 54 -0.05 -7.28 -7.90
CA ILE A 54 -0.16 -5.85 -8.14
C ILE A 54 -1.54 -5.41 -7.68
N ARG A 55 -1.59 -4.31 -6.94
CA ARG A 55 -2.85 -3.72 -6.49
C ARG A 55 -2.87 -2.23 -6.79
N THR A 56 -3.85 -1.84 -7.58
CA THR A 56 -4.09 -0.45 -7.95
C THR A 56 -5.16 0.15 -7.05
N VAL A 57 -4.84 1.27 -6.42
CA VAL A 57 -5.72 2.00 -5.51
C VAL A 57 -5.90 3.41 -6.09
N PRO A 58 -7.07 3.71 -6.69
CA PRO A 58 -7.35 5.05 -7.20
C PRO A 58 -7.34 6.08 -6.07
N TYR A 59 -6.80 7.27 -6.33
CA TYR A 59 -6.71 8.32 -5.30
C TYR A 59 -8.06 8.74 -4.72
N SER A 60 -9.12 8.71 -5.54
CA SER A 60 -10.50 9.00 -5.13
C SER A 60 -11.05 8.06 -4.05
N THR A 61 -10.47 6.85 -3.94
CA THR A 61 -10.90 5.84 -2.95
C THR A 61 -10.16 5.96 -1.62
N ILE A 62 -9.07 6.73 -1.58
CA ILE A 62 -8.23 6.91 -0.40
C ILE A 62 -8.91 7.89 0.53
N PHE A 63 -9.23 7.44 1.73
CA PHE A 63 -9.75 8.29 2.78
C PHE A 63 -8.76 8.29 3.92
N SER A 64 -8.34 9.49 4.33
CA SER A 64 -7.47 9.66 5.49
C SER A 64 -8.28 10.39 6.55
N ASP A 65 -8.73 9.67 7.58
CA ASP A 65 -9.44 10.27 8.73
C ASP A 65 -8.54 11.24 9.53
N LYS A 66 -7.21 11.16 9.31
CA LYS A 66 -6.19 12.08 9.80
C LYS A 66 -5.19 12.29 8.66
N LYS A 67 -4.62 13.50 8.49
CA LYS A 67 -3.46 13.73 7.58
C LYS A 67 -2.50 12.55 7.74
N ILE A 68 -2.12 11.85 6.66
CA ILE A 68 -1.33 10.60 6.70
C ILE A 68 -0.19 10.80 7.71
N LYS A 69 -0.39 10.29 8.94
CA LYS A 69 0.48 10.67 10.05
C LYS A 69 1.74 9.83 9.96
N LEU A 70 2.86 10.52 9.88
CA LEU A 70 4.18 9.99 10.17
C LEU A 70 4.19 9.51 11.63
N SER A 71 3.98 8.22 11.88
CA SER A 71 4.77 7.60 12.94
C SER A 71 6.14 7.37 12.34
N GLN A 72 7.22 7.68 13.08
CA GLN A 72 8.61 7.73 12.60
C GLN A 72 9.06 6.51 11.79
N ASP A 73 8.35 5.37 11.87
CA ASP A 73 8.76 4.11 11.27
C ASP A 73 7.76 3.49 10.27
N CYS A 74 6.60 4.10 9.98
CA CYS A 74 5.59 3.44 9.11
C CYS A 74 4.63 4.40 8.40
N CYS A 75 4.42 4.19 7.10
CA CYS A 75 3.32 4.74 6.31
C CYS A 75 2.10 3.83 6.38
N LYS A 76 0.91 4.43 6.42
CA LYS A 76 -0.38 3.73 6.37
C LYS A 76 -1.31 4.42 5.39
N ILE A 77 -1.85 3.66 4.45
CA ILE A 77 -2.85 4.13 3.47
C ILE A 77 -4.14 3.36 3.71
N ASP A 78 -5.19 4.04 4.15
CA ASP A 78 -6.54 3.51 4.27
C ASP A 78 -7.37 3.93 3.05
N TYR A 79 -8.18 3.02 2.52
CA TYR A 79 -8.99 3.25 1.31
C TYR A 79 -10.21 2.33 1.24
N ARG A 80 -11.14 2.68 0.35
CA ARG A 80 -12.42 1.98 0.17
C ARG A 80 -12.34 1.03 -1.03
N LEU A 81 -12.82 -0.19 -0.83
CA LEU A 81 -12.98 -1.18 -1.89
C LEU A 81 -14.23 -0.92 -2.74
N PRO A 82 -14.33 -1.50 -3.95
CA PRO A 82 -15.52 -1.38 -4.79
C PRO A 82 -16.81 -1.84 -4.10
N ASP A 83 -16.73 -2.80 -3.18
CA ASP A 83 -17.84 -3.29 -2.37
C ASP A 83 -18.17 -2.38 -1.15
N GLY A 84 -17.55 -1.21 -1.07
CA GLY A 84 -17.76 -0.23 0.00
C GLY A 84 -16.96 -0.52 1.29
N LYS A 85 -16.30 -1.68 1.40
CA LYS A 85 -15.56 -2.03 2.62
C LYS A 85 -14.31 -1.16 2.79
N LYS A 86 -13.99 -0.86 4.04
CA LYS A 86 -12.79 -0.11 4.45
C LYS A 86 -11.61 -1.05 4.66
N THR A 87 -10.47 -0.71 4.07
CA THR A 87 -9.23 -1.47 4.24
C THR A 87 -8.02 -0.56 4.24
N GLY A 88 -6.81 -1.13 4.36
CA GLY A 88 -5.59 -0.36 4.20
C GLY A 88 -4.34 -1.21 4.08
N ILE A 89 -3.22 -0.55 3.77
CA ILE A 89 -1.88 -1.12 3.61
C ILE A 89 -0.92 -0.35 4.50
N LYS A 90 -0.02 -1.06 5.20
CA LYS A 90 1.07 -0.49 6.00
C LYS A 90 2.42 -0.86 5.40
N PHE A 91 3.33 0.10 5.33
CA PHE A 91 4.66 -0.12 4.77
C PHE A 91 5.68 0.91 5.26
N VAL A 92 6.96 0.55 5.20
CA VAL A 92 8.11 1.41 5.50
C VAL A 92 8.80 1.82 4.21
N ILE A 93 9.28 3.07 4.13
CA ILE A 93 9.89 3.67 2.94
C ILE A 93 11.06 4.58 3.33
N ILE A 94 12.17 4.53 2.59
CA ILE A 94 13.40 5.27 2.92
C ILE A 94 13.26 6.79 2.66
N LYS A 95 12.57 7.19 1.58
CA LYS A 95 12.42 8.61 1.17
C LYS A 95 11.00 9.10 1.43
N GLN A 96 10.59 9.05 2.70
CA GLN A 96 9.20 9.23 3.12
C GLN A 96 8.62 10.61 2.80
N GLU A 97 9.35 11.69 3.07
CA GLU A 97 8.87 13.06 2.80
C GLU A 97 8.59 13.29 1.31
N LYS A 98 9.51 12.87 0.44
CA LYS A 98 9.33 12.99 -1.02
C LYS A 98 8.11 12.21 -1.51
N PHE A 99 7.89 11.02 -0.95
CA PHE A 99 6.71 10.22 -1.25
C PHE A 99 5.42 10.93 -0.83
N LEU A 100 5.37 11.47 0.39
CA LEU A 100 4.18 12.13 0.92
C LEU A 100 3.84 13.43 0.17
N ASN A 101 4.83 14.27 -0.11
CA ASN A 101 4.60 15.51 -0.85
C ASN A 101 3.98 15.22 -2.23
N LYS A 102 4.52 14.22 -2.93
CA LYS A 102 4.01 13.82 -4.25
C LYS A 102 2.64 13.15 -4.16
N LEU A 103 2.41 12.36 -3.11
CA LEU A 103 1.11 11.74 -2.85
C LEU A 103 0.03 12.79 -2.58
N GLU A 104 0.33 13.80 -1.75
CA GLU A 104 -0.59 14.91 -1.43
C GLU A 104 -0.91 15.74 -2.68
N GLU A 105 0.09 16.00 -3.52
CA GLU A 105 -0.08 16.64 -4.84
C GLU A 105 -1.08 15.87 -5.72
N TYR A 106 -0.86 14.57 -5.91
CA TYR A 106 -1.73 13.74 -6.76
C TYR A 106 -3.14 13.54 -6.17
N MET A 107 -3.25 13.37 -4.86
CA MET A 107 -4.55 13.29 -4.20
C MET A 107 -5.33 14.60 -4.36
N THR A 108 -4.67 15.75 -4.25
CA THR A 108 -5.31 17.06 -4.45
C THR A 108 -5.75 17.25 -5.89
N ALA A 109 -4.87 16.93 -6.86
CA ALA A 109 -5.20 16.99 -8.28
C ALA A 109 -6.41 16.11 -8.63
N SER A 110 -6.47 14.88 -8.09
CA SER A 110 -7.57 13.95 -8.34
C SER A 110 -8.93 14.41 -7.81
N LYS A 111 -8.95 15.25 -6.76
CA LYS A 111 -10.19 15.81 -6.20
C LYS A 111 -10.72 16.99 -7.00
N ASN A 112 -9.85 17.73 -7.69
CA ASN A 112 -10.23 18.88 -8.50
C ASN A 112 -10.72 18.50 -9.90
N LEU A 113 -10.59 17.22 -10.29
CA LEU A 113 -11.04 16.68 -11.58
C LEU A 113 -12.45 16.06 -11.53
N LEU A 114 -13.09 16.07 -10.35
CA LEU A 114 -14.46 15.60 -10.11
C LEU A 114 -15.37 16.80 -9.83
#